data_AF-A0AAN8IUP9-F1
#
_entry.id   AF-A0AAN8IUP9-F1
#
_cell.length_a   1.000
_cell.length_b   1.000
_cell.length_c   1.000
_cell.angle_alpha   90.00
_cell.angle_beta   90.00
_cell.angle_gamma   90.00
#
_symmetry.space_group_name_H-M   'P 1'
#
loop_
_entity.id
_entity.type
_entity.pdbx_description
1 polymer ?
#
loop_
_entity_poly.entity_id
_entity_poly.type
_entity_poly.pdbx_seq_one_letter_code
_entity_poly.pdbx_strand_id
1 'polypeptide(L)'
;MKALTEEYKVTKTRQVMTLRDSKDAKVRGAKVKIRTGRKWKAEEGVKEAETRLKHSVIVGVTAVGRQGFGMTTKPRWDTANEKGRRELVQQEIRQMEEESRNVKAVGINNRVVG
;
A
#
# COMPACT_ATOMS: atom_id res chain seq x y z
N MET A 1 -13.18 -10.91 -6.77
CA MET A 1 -13.82 -10.44 -5.53
C MET A 1 -12.71 -9.90 -4.61
N LYS A 2 -12.80 -8.65 -4.13
CA LYS A 2 -11.81 -8.09 -3.19
C LYS A 2 -12.12 -8.55 -1.77
N ALA A 3 -11.10 -8.91 -1.00
CA ALA A 3 -11.28 -9.39 0.37
C ALA A 3 -11.68 -8.24 1.30
N LEU A 4 -12.56 -8.51 2.27
CA LEU A 4 -13.02 -7.51 3.26
C LEU A 4 -11.85 -6.82 3.99
N THR A 5 -10.81 -7.59 4.32
CA THR A 5 -9.59 -7.08 4.97
C THR A 5 -8.88 -6.04 4.12
N GLU A 6 -8.82 -6.24 2.81
CA GLU A 6 -8.16 -5.34 1.87
C GLU A 6 -8.91 -3.99 1.84
N GLU A 7 -10.24 -4.03 1.65
CA GLU A 7 -11.06 -2.82 1.64
C GLU A 7 -11.07 -2.10 3.00
N TYR A 8 -11.05 -2.84 4.12
CA TYR A 8 -10.89 -2.27 5.45
C TYR A 8 -9.56 -1.49 5.57
N LYS A 9 -8.44 -2.10 5.18
CA LYS A 9 -7.11 -1.49 5.26
C LYS A 9 -7.00 -0.27 4.36
N VAL A 10 -7.49 -0.35 3.13
CA VAL A 10 -7.50 0.77 2.19
C VAL A 10 -8.36 1.93 2.72
N THR A 11 -9.55 1.64 3.24
CA THR A 11 -10.45 2.67 3.78
C THR A 11 -9.81 3.40 4.97
N LYS A 12 -9.18 2.65 5.88
CA LYS A 12 -8.48 3.23 7.03
C LYS A 12 -7.26 4.05 6.63
N THR A 13 -6.52 3.60 5.63
CA THR A 13 -5.41 4.35 5.02
C THR A 13 -5.90 5.67 4.42
N ARG A 14 -6.98 5.60 3.64
CA ARG A 14 -7.61 6.80 3.06
C ARG A 14 -8.01 7.78 4.14
N GLN A 15 -8.57 7.30 5.25
CA GLN A 15 -8.93 8.13 6.40
C GLN A 15 -7.69 8.82 7.02
N VAL A 16 -6.59 8.08 7.24
CA VAL A 16 -5.33 8.65 7.74
C VAL A 16 -4.84 9.76 6.82
N MET A 17 -4.74 9.50 5.52
CA MET A 17 -4.22 10.48 4.55
C MET A 17 -5.12 11.71 4.44
N THR A 18 -6.45 11.54 4.46
CA THR A 18 -7.38 12.69 4.42
C THR A 18 -7.21 13.61 5.61
N LEU A 19 -7.02 13.09 6.82
CA LEU A 19 -6.83 13.93 8.00
C LEU A 19 -5.43 14.54 8.06
N ARG A 20 -4.39 13.76 7.73
CA ARG A 20 -3.00 14.22 7.71
C ARG A 20 -2.78 15.33 6.69
N ASP A 21 -3.32 15.14 5.49
CA ASP A 21 -3.11 16.02 4.35
C ASP A 21 -4.31 16.97 4.16
N SER A 22 -5.05 17.26 5.24
CA SER A 22 -6.16 18.21 5.20
C SER A 22 -5.64 19.62 4.90
N LYS A 23 -6.41 20.38 4.10
CA LYS A 23 -6.16 21.80 3.85
C LYS A 23 -6.46 22.66 5.09
N ASP A 24 -7.35 22.19 5.96
CA ASP A 24 -7.65 22.85 7.22
C ASP A 24 -6.53 22.57 8.25
N ALA A 25 -5.88 23.65 8.69
CA ALA A 25 -4.79 23.59 9.65
C ALA A 25 -5.20 23.04 11.01
N LYS A 26 -6.45 23.28 11.47
CA LYS A 26 -6.96 22.73 12.73
C LYS A 26 -7.13 21.22 12.65
N VAL A 27 -7.66 20.73 11.53
CA VAL A 27 -7.83 19.29 11.28
C VAL A 27 -6.48 18.58 11.22
N ARG A 28 -5.53 19.14 10.46
CA ARG A 28 -4.17 18.61 10.35
C ARG A 28 -3.43 18.67 11.70
N GLY A 29 -3.61 19.76 12.45
CA GLY A 29 -2.97 19.98 13.75
C GLY A 29 -3.50 19.09 14.88
N ALA A 30 -4.75 18.63 14.79
CA ALA A 30 -5.36 17.77 15.80
C ALA A 30 -4.70 16.39 15.93
N LYS A 31 -3.89 15.95 14.94
CA LYS A 31 -3.15 14.68 14.94
C LYS A 31 -4.01 13.49 15.39
N VAL A 32 -5.23 13.43 14.85
CA VAL A 32 -6.23 12.43 15.22
C VAL A 32 -5.73 11.03 14.90
N LYS A 33 -5.62 10.18 15.92
CA LYS A 33 -5.25 8.77 15.75
C LYS A 33 -6.42 7.97 15.22
N ILE A 34 -6.23 7.29 14.09
CA ILE A 34 -7.26 6.45 13.50
C ILE A 34 -7.40 5.15 14.28
N ARG A 35 -8.59 4.91 14.84
CA ARG A 35 -8.92 3.65 15.52
C ARG A 35 -8.89 2.49 14.53
N THR A 36 -7.97 1.57 14.80
CA THR A 36 -7.74 0.31 14.09
C THR A 36 -7.65 -0.83 15.10
N GLY A 37 -7.80 -2.08 14.64
CA GLY A 37 -7.74 -3.24 15.51
C GLY A 37 -6.33 -3.57 16.01
N ARG A 38 -6.22 -4.52 16.95
CA ARG A 38 -4.93 -4.93 17.54
C ARG A 38 -3.90 -5.45 16.51
N LYS A 39 -4.37 -6.12 15.46
CA LYS A 39 -3.51 -6.84 14.49
C LYS A 39 -2.83 -5.92 13.47
N TRP A 40 -3.32 -4.70 13.27
CA TRP A 40 -2.81 -3.82 12.22
C TRP A 40 -3.14 -2.37 12.54
N LYS A 41 -2.15 -1.49 12.39
CA LYS A 41 -2.30 -0.04 12.55
C LYS A 41 -2.18 0.67 11.21
N ALA A 42 -3.12 1.56 10.93
CA ALA A 42 -3.18 2.26 9.64
C ALA A 42 -1.99 3.21 9.42
N GLU A 43 -1.54 3.91 10.46
CA GLU A 43 -0.40 4.83 10.35
C GLU A 43 0.91 4.09 10.00
N GLU A 44 1.13 2.93 10.59
CA GLU A 44 2.28 2.07 10.29
C GLU A 44 2.18 1.52 8.87
N GLY A 45 0.99 1.07 8.44
CA GLY A 45 0.76 0.60 7.07
C GLY A 45 0.99 1.69 6.00
N VAL A 46 0.54 2.92 6.26
CA VAL A 46 0.81 4.08 5.38
C VAL A 46 2.31 4.34 5.29
N LYS A 47 3.01 4.33 6.42
CA LYS A 47 4.47 4.55 6.46
C LYS A 47 5.23 3.46 5.71
N GLU A 48 4.85 2.20 5.87
CA GLU A 48 5.45 1.07 5.14
C GLU A 48 5.22 1.22 3.64
N ALA A 49 3.99 1.51 3.21
CA ALA A 49 3.64 1.73 1.81
C ALA A 49 4.42 2.90 1.20
N GLU A 50 4.49 4.06 1.88
CA GLU A 50 5.32 5.19 1.42
C GLU A 50 6.81 4.80 1.30
N THR A 51 7.31 3.97 2.22
CA THR A 51 8.71 3.51 2.19
C THR A 51 8.96 2.58 1.01
N ARG A 52 8.05 1.63 0.74
CA ARG A 52 8.13 0.75 -0.44
C ARG A 52 8.07 1.53 -1.74
N LEU A 53 7.18 2.51 -1.83
CA LEU A 53 7.06 3.40 -3.00
C LEU A 53 8.29 4.28 -3.21
N LYS A 54 8.95 4.74 -2.14
CA LYS A 54 10.24 5.44 -2.25
C LYS A 54 11.36 4.50 -2.68
N HIS A 55 11.39 3.30 -2.13
CA HIS A 55 12.36 2.28 -2.50
C HIS A 55 12.21 1.85 -3.97
N SER A 56 10.98 1.73 -4.47
CA SER A 56 10.73 1.38 -5.88
C SER A 56 11.23 2.44 -6.86
N VAL A 57 11.29 3.71 -6.46
CA VAL A 57 11.93 4.76 -7.26
C VAL A 57 13.44 4.53 -7.42
N ILE A 58 14.11 4.02 -6.37
CA ILE A 58 15.55 3.73 -6.39
C ILE A 58 15.82 2.50 -7.25
N VAL A 59 15.04 1.43 -7.05
CA VAL A 59 15.18 0.17 -7.80
C VAL A 59 14.80 0.36 -9.27
N GLY A 60 13.86 1.26 -9.55
CA GLY A 60 13.28 1.44 -10.87
C GLY A 60 12.33 0.31 -11.25
N VAL A 61 11.96 0.26 -12.53
CA VAL A 61 11.09 -0.79 -13.07
C VAL A 61 11.92 -2.05 -13.32
N THR A 62 11.58 -3.13 -12.63
CA THR A 62 12.17 -4.46 -12.84
C THR A 62 11.41 -5.25 -13.90
N ALA A 63 12.11 -6.09 -14.66
CA ALA A 63 11.46 -7.06 -15.54
C ALA A 63 10.62 -8.06 -14.73
N VAL A 64 9.43 -8.40 -15.23
CA VAL A 64 8.55 -9.41 -14.62
C VAL A 64 8.54 -10.66 -15.51
N GLY A 65 8.97 -11.79 -14.96
CA GLY A 65 9.04 -13.05 -15.70
C GLY A 65 9.94 -12.93 -16.94
N ARG A 66 9.40 -13.27 -18.12
CA ARG A 66 10.09 -13.22 -19.41
C ARG A 66 9.62 -12.06 -20.32
N GLN A 67 9.00 -11.03 -19.75
CA GLN A 67 8.42 -9.92 -20.53
C GLN A 67 9.44 -8.92 -21.09
N GLY A 68 10.70 -8.96 -20.64
CA GLY A 68 11.72 -7.99 -21.02
C GLY A 68 11.60 -6.64 -20.32
N PHE A 69 12.56 -5.74 -20.55
CA PHE A 69 12.58 -4.40 -19.99
C PHE A 69 11.62 -3.45 -20.72
N GLY A 70 11.02 -2.50 -20.01
CA GLY A 70 10.14 -1.48 -20.60
C GLY A 70 8.70 -1.92 -20.88
N MET A 71 8.37 -3.21 -20.74
CA MET A 71 7.02 -3.73 -20.96
C MET A 71 6.02 -3.36 -19.84
N THR A 72 6.53 -3.08 -18.65
CA THR A 72 5.72 -2.61 -17.52
C THR A 72 6.05 -1.16 -17.24
N THR A 73 5.03 -0.33 -17.08
CA THR A 73 5.19 1.02 -16.52
C THR A 73 4.59 1.04 -15.13
N LYS A 74 5.33 1.58 -14.17
CA LYS A 74 4.83 1.82 -12.82
C LYS A 74 4.79 3.32 -12.55
N PRO A 75 3.67 3.85 -12.03
CA PRO A 75 3.62 5.24 -11.64
C PRO A 75 4.63 5.52 -10.52
N ARG A 76 5.32 6.66 -10.63
CA ARG A 76 6.46 7.02 -9.79
C ARG A 76 6.04 7.91 -8.62
N TRP A 77 6.58 7.60 -7.43
CA TRP A 77 6.27 8.35 -6.20
C TRP A 77 6.76 9.80 -6.21
N ASP A 78 7.94 10.02 -6.76
CA ASP A 78 8.63 11.31 -6.77
C ASP A 78 7.98 12.32 -7.72
N THR A 79 7.40 11.84 -8.83
CA THR A 79 6.69 12.69 -9.81
C THR A 79 5.20 12.84 -9.53
N ALA A 80 4.63 12.07 -8.61
CA ALA A 80 3.21 12.10 -8.29
C ALA A 80 2.82 13.36 -7.51
N ASN A 81 1.69 13.97 -7.90
CA ASN A 81 1.02 15.02 -7.13
C ASN A 81 0.36 14.44 -5.87
N GLU A 82 -0.20 15.29 -5.01
CA GLU A 82 -0.81 14.87 -3.74
C GLU A 82 -1.90 13.80 -3.91
N LYS A 83 -2.81 13.99 -4.89
CA LYS A 83 -3.87 13.02 -5.20
C LYS A 83 -3.26 11.69 -5.67
N GLY A 84 -2.28 11.75 -6.58
CA GLY A 84 -1.57 10.59 -7.09
C GLY A 84 -0.85 9.83 -5.98
N ARG A 85 -0.18 10.52 -5.05
CA ARG A 85 0.45 9.88 -3.89
C ARG A 85 -0.55 9.14 -3.01
N ARG A 86 -1.75 9.71 -2.79
CA ARG A 86 -2.83 9.03 -2.05
C ARG A 86 -3.32 7.79 -2.78
N GLU A 87 -3.41 7.83 -4.11
CA GLU A 87 -3.79 6.68 -4.93
C GLU A 87 -2.71 5.60 -4.91
N LEU A 88 -1.44 5.97 -5.04
CA LEU A 88 -0.30 5.05 -4.98
C LEU A 88 -0.22 4.32 -3.64
N VAL A 89 -0.36 5.04 -2.51
CA VAL A 89 -0.33 4.40 -1.19
C VAL A 89 -1.50 3.42 -1.03
N GLN A 90 -2.70 3.76 -1.51
CA GLN A 90 -3.85 2.85 -1.47
C GLN A 90 -3.65 1.62 -2.37
N GLN A 91 -3.03 1.78 -3.55
CA GLN A 91 -2.71 0.65 -4.43
C GLN A 91 -1.62 -0.24 -3.82
N GLU A 92 -0.56 0.35 -3.25
CA GLU A 92 0.53 -0.38 -2.61
C GLU A 92 0.00 -1.23 -1.44
N ILE A 93 -0.92 -0.70 -0.62
CA ILE A 93 -1.53 -1.48 0.46
C ILE A 93 -2.36 -2.65 -0.06
N ARG A 94 -3.02 -2.51 -1.23
CA ARG A 94 -3.69 -3.65 -1.87
C ARG A 94 -2.67 -4.70 -2.32
N GLN A 95 -1.58 -4.25 -2.95
CA GLN A 95 -0.50 -5.13 -3.40
C GLN A 95 0.11 -5.91 -2.24
N MET A 96 0.35 -5.26 -1.09
CA MET A 96 0.85 -5.90 0.13
C MET A 96 -0.10 -7.01 0.64
N GLU A 97 -1.42 -6.81 0.57
CA GLU A 97 -2.38 -7.85 0.96
C GLU A 97 -2.46 -8.98 -0.08
N GLU A 98 -2.30 -8.67 -1.36
CA GLU A 98 -2.20 -9.67 -2.42
C GLU A 98 -0.94 -10.54 -2.26
N GLU A 99 0.22 -9.92 -2.02
CA GLU A 99 1.46 -10.62 -1.68
C GLU A 99 1.29 -11.51 -0.46
N SER A 100 0.65 -11.01 0.60
CA SER A 100 0.37 -11.82 1.81
C SER A 100 -0.52 -13.02 1.50
N ARG A 101 -1.51 -12.88 0.61
CA ARG A 101 -2.36 -13.99 0.15
C ARG A 101 -1.57 -14.98 -0.68
N ASN A 102 -0.75 -14.51 -1.61
CA ASN A 102 0.07 -15.35 -2.48
C ASN A 102 1.07 -16.18 -1.66
N VAL A 103 1.74 -15.58 -0.67
CA VAL A 103 2.64 -16.29 0.25
C VAL A 103 1.89 -17.39 1.03
N LYS A 104 0.68 -17.11 1.51
CA LYS A 104 -0.15 -18.12 2.21
C LYS A 104 -0.57 -19.25 1.28
N ALA A 105 -0.99 -18.94 0.05
CA ALA A 105 -1.39 -19.95 -0.92
C ALA A 105 -0.24 -20.90 -1.27
N VAL A 106 0.97 -20.36 -1.53
CA VAL A 106 2.17 -21.18 -1.77
C VAL A 106 2.54 -22.01 -0.55
N GLY A 107 2.48 -21.43 0.66
CA GLY A 107 2.77 -22.15 1.91
C GLY A 107 1.81 -23.30 2.21
N ILE A 108 0.54 -23.19 1.80
CA ILE A 108 -0.45 -24.27 1.92
C ILE A 108 -0.13 -25.40 0.92
N ASN A 109 0.22 -25.07 -0.32
CA ASN A 109 0.58 -26.06 -1.34
C ASN A 109 1.80 -26.90 -0.91
N ASN A 110 2.80 -26.29 -0.26
CA ASN A 110 3.97 -27.04 0.24
C ASN A 110 3.70 -27.96 1.44
N ARG A 111 2.54 -27.85 2.13
CA ARG A 111 2.16 -28.77 3.22
C ARG A 111 1.35 -29.97 2.76
N VAL A 112 0.70 -29.88 1.60
CA VAL A 112 -0.17 -30.95 1.06
C VAL A 112 0.62 -31.96 0.23
N VAL A 113 1.82 -31.58 -0.22
CA VAL A 113 2.72 -32.42 -1.04
C VAL A 113 3.91 -32.95 -0.21
N GLY A 114 3.81 -32.88 1.11
CA GLY A 114 4.80 -33.42 2.06
C GLY A 114 4.30 -34.66 2.75
#